data_AF-A0AAW5L748-F1
#
_entry.id   AF-A0AAW5L748-F1
#
_cell.length_a   1.000
_cell.length_b   1.000
_cell.length_c   1.000
_cell.angle_alpha   90.00
_cell.angle_beta   90.00
_cell.angle_gamma   90.00
#
_symmetry.space_group_name_H-M   'P 1'
#
loop_
_entity.id
_entity.type
_entity.pdbx_description
1 polymer ?
#
loop_
_entity_poly.entity_id
_entity_poly.type
_entity_poly.pdbx_seq_one_letter_code
_entity_poly.pdbx_strand_id
1 'polypeptide(L)' 'MPKLTEYELAYICYYSERVELTALAAGFEPKLKLKEIMPLLDDLRTKGIFDFYKNTYQELLEE' A
#
# COMPACT_ATOMS: atom_id res chain seq x y z
N MET A 1 -5.38 -13.16 -4.73
CA MET A 1 -4.39 -12.13 -4.38
C MET A 1 -3.30 -12.80 -3.58
N PRO A 2 -2.01 -12.57 -3.88
CA PRO A 2 -0.94 -12.96 -2.97
C PRO A 2 -1.23 -12.41 -1.57
N LYS A 3 -0.91 -13.17 -0.52
CA LYS A 3 -1.05 -12.70 0.86
C LYS A 3 0.01 -11.63 1.08
N LEU A 4 -0.40 -10.37 1.04
CA LEU A 4 0.47 -9.25 1.41
C LEU A 4 0.67 -9.26 2.92
N THR A 5 1.91 -9.02 3.33
CA THR A 5 2.30 -8.80 4.72
C THR A 5 1.82 -7.44 5.21
N GLU A 6 1.82 -7.23 6.52
CA GLU A 6 1.46 -5.93 7.10
C GLU A 6 2.43 -4.82 6.65
N TYR A 7 3.72 -5.13 6.51
CA TYR A 7 4.71 -4.20 5.97
C TYR A 7 4.40 -3.80 4.52
N GLU A 8 4.04 -4.76 3.68
CA GLU A 8 3.68 -4.51 2.28
C GLU A 8 2.41 -3.67 2.17
N LEU A 9 1.39 -3.94 3.00
CA LEU A 9 0.17 -3.13 3.07
C LEU A 9 0.48 -1.70 3.53
N ALA A 10 1.32 -1.55 4.56
CA ALA A 10 1.78 -0.27 5.06
C ALA A 10 2.53 0.54 3.99
N TYR A 11 3.49 -0.09 3.30
CA TYR A 11 4.23 0.48 2.18
C TYR A 11 3.28 0.97 1.08
N ILE A 12 2.38 0.09 0.63
CA ILE A 12 1.43 0.41 -0.45
C ILE A 12 0.54 1.58 -0.06
N CYS A 13 -0.01 1.58 1.16
CA CYS A 13 -0.87 2.68 1.62
C CYS A 13 -0.10 4.00 1.67
N TYR A 14 1.09 4.00 2.25
CA TYR A 14 1.92 5.20 2.41
C TYR A 14 2.35 5.83 1.09
N TYR A 15 2.83 5.02 0.15
CA TYR A 15 3.32 5.51 -1.13
C TYR A 15 2.20 5.76 -2.15
N SER A 16 1.02 5.15 -1.99
CA SER A 16 -0.12 5.41 -2.90
C SER A 16 -0.60 6.86 -2.92
N GLU A 17 -0.31 7.65 -1.87
CA GLU A 17 -0.63 9.08 -1.80
C GLU A 17 0.56 9.98 -2.20
N ARG A 18 1.74 9.40 -2.44
CA ARG A 18 3.00 10.14 -2.68
C ARG A 18 3.55 9.99 -4.08
N VAL A 19 3.26 8.86 -4.74
CA VAL A 19 3.73 8.56 -6.09
C VAL A 19 2.58 8.05 -6.94
N GLU A 20 2.76 8.15 -8.26
CA GLU A 20 1.87 7.51 -9.23
C GLU A 20 1.79 5.99 -8.97
N LEU A 21 0.59 5.42 -9.06
CA LEU A 21 0.39 3.98 -8.82
C LEU A 21 1.19 3.09 -9.78
N THR A 22 1.50 3.58 -10.97
CA THR A 22 2.39 2.90 -11.93
C THR A 22 3.84 2.85 -11.43
N ALA A 23 4.31 3.91 -10.78
CA ALA A 23 5.63 3.97 -10.15
C ALA A 23 5.67 3.10 -8.89
N LEU A 24 4.61 3.11 -8.09
CA LEU A 24 4.44 2.20 -6.94
C LEU A 24 4.54 0.74 -7.38
N ALA A 25 3.78 0.35 -8.41
CA ALA A 25 3.78 -1.02 -8.94
C ALA A 25 5.15 -1.45 -9.49
N ALA A 26 5.95 -0.51 -10.02
CA ALA A 26 7.28 -0.77 -10.53
C ALA A 26 8.34 -0.90 -9.42
N GLY A 27 8.18 -0.16 -8.31
CA GLY A 27 9.10 -0.19 -7.16
C GLY A 27 8.79 -1.26 -6.11
N PHE A 28 7.62 -1.92 -6.21
CA PHE A 28 7.17 -2.91 -5.24
C PHE A 28 7.54 -4.34 -5.68
N GLU A 29 8.44 -4.98 -4.92
CA GLU A 29 8.65 -6.43 -4.96
C GLU A 29 7.97 -7.04 -3.73
N PRO A 30 6.91 -7.86 -3.89
CA PRO A 30 6.47 -8.63 -5.05
C PRO A 30 5.70 -7.82 -6.11
N LYS A 31 5.93 -8.12 -7.39
CA LYS A 31 5.31 -7.39 -8.53
C LYS A 31 3.79 -7.49 -8.53
N LEU A 32 3.11 -6.56 -7.85
CA LEU A 32 1.68 -6.35 -7.98
C LEU A 32 1.39 -5.63 -9.30
N LYS A 33 0.38 -6.10 -10.03
CA LYS A 33 -0.10 -5.35 -11.19
C LYS A 33 -0.93 -4.17 -10.71
N LEU A 34 -0.90 -3.06 -11.44
CA LEU A 34 -1.74 -1.87 -11.18
C LEU A 34 -3.22 -2.24 -10.92
N LYS A 35 -3.74 -3.19 -11.71
CA LYS A 35 -5.10 -3.72 -11.60
C LYS A 35 -5.42 -4.46 -10.28
N GLU A 36 -4.40 -4.81 -9.50
CA GLU A 36 -4.51 -5.44 -8.19
C GLU A 36 -4.38 -4.41 -7.06
N ILE A 37 -3.60 -3.35 -7.29
CA ILE A 37 -3.37 -2.27 -6.32
C ILE A 37 -4.63 -1.39 -6.17
N MET A 38 -5.28 -1.00 -7.27
CA MET A 38 -6.48 -0.16 -7.18
C MET A 38 -7.62 -0.81 -6.35
N PRO A 39 -8.04 -2.06 -6.64
CA PRO A 39 -9.06 -2.72 -5.83
C PRO A 39 -8.63 -2.95 -4.37
N LEU A 40 -7.33 -3.17 -4.13
CA LEU A 40 -6.80 -3.30 -2.78
C LEU A 40 -6.96 -2.01 -1.99
N LEU A 41 -6.55 -0.87 -2.56
CA LEU A 41 -6.68 0.43 -1.91
C LEU A 41 -8.14 0.77 -1.62
N ASP A 42 -9.04 0.49 -2.56
CA ASP A 42 -10.48 0.73 -2.36
C ASP A 42 -11.07 -0.16 -1.27
N ASP A 43 -10.68 -1.44 -1.21
CA ASP A 43 -11.08 -2.37 -0.15
C ASP A 43 -10.58 -1.90 1.23
N LEU A 44 -9.31 -1.48 1.34
CA LEU A 44 -8.73 -0.97 2.58
C LEU A 44 -9.40 0.33 3.07
N ARG A 45 -9.75 1.23 2.15
CA ARG A 45 -10.49 2.46 2.46
C ARG A 45 -11.91 2.16 2.90
N THR A 46 -12.60 1.26 2.20
CA THR A 46 -13.98 0.83 2.54
C THR A 46 -14.02 0.18 3.92
N LYS A 47 -12.97 -0.56 4.29
CA LYS A 47 -12.81 -1.18 5.61
C LYS A 47 -12.33 -0.21 6.70
N GLY A 48 -11.97 1.04 6.36
CA GLY A 48 -11.46 2.04 7.30
C GLY A 48 -10.08 1.73 7.88
N ILE A 49 -9.32 0.81 7.27
CA ILE A 49 -8.00 0.38 7.73
C ILE A 49 -6.84 0.96 6.90
N PHE A 50 -7.17 1.73 5.86
CA PHE A 50 -6.17 2.40 5.03
C PHE A 50 -5.26 3.34 5.84
N ASP A 51 -5.86 4.24 6.63
CA ASP A 51 -5.09 5.20 7.44
C ASP A 51 -4.26 4.53 8.53
N PHE A 52 -4.73 3.39 9.06
CA PHE A 52 -3.95 2.59 10.00
C PHE A 52 -2.63 2.15 9.37
N TYR A 53 -2.68 1.47 8.22
CA TYR A 53 -1.47 1.00 7.53
C TYR A 53 -0.58 2.15 7.06
N LYS A 54 -1.17 3.25 6.59
CA LYS A 54 -0.42 4.47 6.22
C LYS A 54 0.39 5.01 7.40
N ASN A 55 -0.26 5.17 8.55
CA ASN A 55 0.37 5.73 9.74
C ASN A 55 1.43 4.77 10.31
N THR A 56 1.18 3.46 10.30
CA THR A 56 2.19 2.47 10.70
C THR A 56 3.49 2.60 9.89
N TYR A 57 3.40 2.79 8.56
CA TYR A 57 4.61 3.00 7.77
C TYR A 57 5.29 4.33 8.09
N GLN A 58 4.50 5.38 8.35
CA GLN A 58 5.06 6.67 8.73
C GLN A 58 5.83 6.58 10.05
N GLU A 59 5.26 5.93 11.06
CA GLU A 59 5.92 5.71 12.35
C GLU A 59 7.24 4.94 12.18
N LEU A 60 7.26 3.89 11.34
CA LEU A 60 8.48 3.13 11.02
C LEU A 60 9.58 3.96 10.32
N LEU A 61 9.23 5.05 9.63
CA LEU A 61 10.21 5.95 9.01
C LEU A 61 10.74 7.01 9.98
N GLU A 62 10.01 7.27 11.07
CA GLU A 62 10.37 8.22 12.11
C GLU A 62 11.26 7.59 13.21
N GLU A 63 11.40 6.25 13.21
CA GLU A 63 12.35 5.47 14.02
C GLU A 63 13.74 5.33 13.37
#